data_AF-A0A7C4EWK3-F1
#
_entry.id   AF-A0A7C4EWK3-F1
#
_cell.length_a   1.000
_cell.length_b   1.000
_cell.length_c   1.000
_cell.angle_alpha   90.00
_cell.angle_beta   90.00
_cell.angle_gamma   90.00
#
_symmetry.space_group_name_H-M   'P 1'
#
loop_
_entity.id
_entity.type
_entity.pdbx_description
1 polymer ?
#
loop_
_entity_poly.entity_id
_entity_poly.type
_entity_poly.pdbx_seq_one_letter_code
_entity_poly.pdbx_strand_id
1 'polypeptide(L)'
;IRKQLLEYDNVMNKQRQFVYSLRDAILDGEDVSERISQMLLETAEEKVALFARDKYPENWLWTDLENWLSRLTRQNLQLSREERKDISQEKLSEVIYNHLVAAYQRREEQLGKEIFHRLERFILLQMIDHAWKDHLYELDQLRKGIGLRAYGQKDPLQEYQQESFRLFEQMMDRIRESTIDYIFHVEIPQMARAPVIAVAEKPSLDSNPVPATKAPPAKPKSPDSSPAPVSVRKVGRNDPCPCGSGKKYKKCCGKNL
;
A
#
# COMPACT_ATOMS: atom_id res chain seq x y z
N ILE A 1 -32.15 27.09 7.59
CA ILE A 1 -30.97 26.61 8.37
C ILE A 1 -30.91 25.07 8.45
N ARG A 2 -31.84 24.36 9.11
CA ARG A 2 -31.78 22.88 9.25
C ARG A 2 -31.89 22.09 7.93
N LYS A 3 -32.71 22.57 6.98
CA LYS A 3 -32.89 21.95 5.64
C LYS A 3 -31.64 22.07 4.75
N GLN A 4 -30.99 23.24 4.73
CA GLN A 4 -29.74 23.43 3.98
C GLN A 4 -28.60 22.58 4.53
N LEU A 5 -28.46 22.46 5.86
CA LEU A 5 -27.47 21.57 6.49
C LEU A 5 -27.65 20.09 6.06
N LEU A 6 -28.90 19.62 6.00
CA LEU A 6 -29.24 18.27 5.53
C LEU A 6 -28.83 18.03 4.07
N GLU A 7 -28.97 19.03 3.20
CA GLU A 7 -28.63 18.91 1.77
C GLU A 7 -27.12 18.79 1.53
N TYR A 8 -26.29 19.52 2.28
CA TYR A 8 -24.84 19.35 2.27
C TYR A 8 -24.42 17.97 2.79
N ASP A 9 -25.01 17.53 3.91
CA ASP A 9 -24.70 16.24 4.51
C ASP A 9 -25.12 15.06 3.60
N ASN A 10 -26.16 15.22 2.77
CA ASN A 10 -26.58 14.22 1.80
C ASN A 10 -25.51 13.92 0.74
N VAL A 11 -24.77 14.95 0.27
CA VAL A 11 -23.68 14.78 -0.71
C VAL A 11 -22.56 13.94 -0.09
N MET A 12 -22.12 14.32 1.10
CA MET A 12 -21.09 13.60 1.85
C MET A 12 -21.51 12.16 2.18
N ASN A 13 -22.78 11.94 2.55
CA ASN A 13 -23.29 10.61 2.86
C ASN A 13 -23.24 9.67 1.64
N LYS A 14 -23.58 10.16 0.44
CA LYS A 14 -23.48 9.35 -0.80
C LYS A 14 -22.03 8.95 -1.08
N GLN A 15 -21.09 9.88 -0.98
CA GLN A 15 -19.67 9.60 -1.18
C GLN A 15 -19.16 8.61 -0.12
N ARG A 16 -19.54 8.78 1.15
CA ARG A 16 -19.17 7.85 2.23
C ARG A 16 -19.70 6.44 1.96
N GLN A 17 -20.95 6.30 1.55
CA GLN A 17 -21.54 5.00 1.21
C GLN A 17 -20.75 4.30 0.12
N PHE A 18 -20.37 5.03 -0.94
CA PHE A 18 -19.55 4.48 -2.02
C PHE A 18 -18.18 4.04 -1.52
N VAL A 19 -17.45 4.89 -0.79
CA VAL A 19 -16.11 4.56 -0.27
C VAL A 19 -16.18 3.35 0.67
N TYR A 20 -17.19 3.28 1.54
CA TYR A 20 -17.36 2.14 2.44
C TYR A 20 -17.74 0.87 1.69
N SER A 21 -18.56 0.94 0.63
CA SER A 21 -18.80 -0.25 -0.20
C SER A 21 -17.53 -0.79 -0.86
N LEU A 22 -16.65 0.10 -1.34
CA LEU A 22 -15.35 -0.33 -1.89
C LEU A 22 -14.46 -0.95 -0.79
N ARG A 23 -14.46 -0.33 0.38
CA ARG A 23 -13.67 -0.77 1.53
C ARG A 23 -14.11 -2.14 2.04
N ASP A 24 -15.41 -2.34 2.18
CA ASP A 24 -16.02 -3.57 2.68
C ASP A 24 -15.77 -4.73 1.70
N ALA A 25 -15.92 -4.50 0.39
CA ALA A 25 -15.57 -5.47 -0.64
C ALA A 25 -14.11 -5.98 -0.51
N ILE A 26 -13.15 -5.08 -0.26
CA ILE A 26 -11.74 -5.45 -0.07
C ILE A 26 -11.54 -6.26 1.23
N LEU A 27 -12.25 -5.90 2.31
CA LEU A 27 -12.14 -6.57 3.61
C LEU A 27 -12.79 -7.96 3.62
N ASP A 28 -13.87 -8.13 2.87
CA ASP A 28 -14.56 -9.42 2.68
C ASP A 28 -13.73 -10.41 1.84
N GLY A 29 -12.58 -9.96 1.32
CA GLY A 29 -11.61 -10.79 0.63
C GLY A 29 -11.95 -10.99 -0.85
N GLU A 30 -12.75 -10.09 -1.44
CA GLU A 30 -12.96 -10.07 -2.88
C GLU A 30 -11.63 -9.93 -3.63
N ASP A 31 -11.58 -10.52 -4.82
CA ASP A 31 -10.43 -10.36 -5.70
C ASP A 31 -10.40 -8.93 -6.24
N VAL A 32 -9.32 -8.21 -5.94
CA VAL A 32 -9.14 -6.82 -6.36
C VAL A 32 -8.36 -6.71 -7.66
N SER A 33 -7.86 -7.82 -8.22
CA SER A 33 -7.02 -7.80 -9.42
C SER A 33 -7.74 -7.21 -10.64
N GLU A 34 -9.04 -7.45 -10.80
CA GLU A 34 -9.83 -6.81 -11.87
C GLU A 34 -9.86 -5.28 -11.71
N ARG A 35 -10.03 -4.79 -10.47
CA ARG A 35 -10.00 -3.36 -10.17
C ARG A 35 -8.62 -2.75 -10.41
N ILE A 36 -7.56 -3.44 -10.03
CA ILE A 36 -6.20 -3.00 -10.34
C ILE A 36 -5.98 -3.00 -11.85
N SER A 37 -6.46 -4.00 -12.59
CA SER A 37 -6.38 -4.03 -14.05
C SER A 37 -7.08 -2.83 -14.68
N GLN A 38 -8.26 -2.46 -14.20
CA GLN A 38 -8.95 -1.25 -14.64
C GLN A 38 -8.14 0.02 -14.33
N MET A 39 -7.58 0.12 -13.12
CA MET A 39 -6.70 1.22 -12.73
C MET A 39 -5.50 1.35 -13.68
N LEU A 40 -4.88 0.24 -14.09
CA LEU A 40 -3.78 0.24 -15.06
C LEU A 40 -4.21 0.78 -16.42
N LEU A 41 -5.41 0.41 -16.89
CA LEU A 41 -5.96 0.91 -18.15
C LEU A 41 -6.20 2.42 -18.08
N GLU A 42 -6.89 2.89 -17.04
CA GLU A 42 -7.16 4.32 -16.82
C GLU A 42 -5.86 5.12 -16.74
N THR A 43 -4.83 4.59 -16.07
CA THR A 43 -3.50 5.22 -16.05
C THR A 43 -2.83 5.25 -17.41
N ALA A 44 -2.94 4.19 -18.22
CA ALA A 44 -2.39 4.19 -19.56
C ALA A 44 -3.05 5.27 -20.42
N GLU A 45 -4.38 5.31 -20.45
CA GLU A 45 -5.16 6.30 -21.20
C GLU A 45 -4.84 7.73 -20.74
N GLU A 46 -4.78 7.97 -19.43
CA GLU A 46 -4.46 9.29 -18.87
C GLU A 46 -3.06 9.77 -19.28
N LYS A 47 -2.04 8.90 -19.17
CA LYS A 47 -0.66 9.30 -19.53
C LYS A 47 -0.51 9.46 -21.04
N VAL A 48 -1.22 8.68 -21.85
CA VAL A 48 -1.27 8.90 -23.30
C VAL A 48 -1.93 10.24 -23.62
N ALA A 49 -3.08 10.55 -23.03
CA ALA A 49 -3.74 11.85 -23.23
C ALA A 49 -2.82 13.03 -22.83
N LEU A 50 -1.97 12.84 -21.82
CA LEU A 50 -1.00 13.84 -21.37
C LEU A 50 0.19 14.01 -22.33
N PHE A 51 0.83 12.91 -22.75
CA PHE A 51 2.09 12.95 -23.50
C PHE A 51 1.90 12.90 -25.03
N ALA A 52 0.78 12.36 -25.51
CA ALA A 52 0.46 12.13 -26.92
C ALA A 52 -0.65 13.05 -27.44
N ARG A 53 -0.82 14.24 -26.84
CA ARG A 53 -1.88 15.22 -27.16
C ARG A 53 -1.86 15.80 -28.57
N ASP A 54 -0.71 15.79 -29.25
CA ASP A 54 -0.58 16.35 -30.60
C ASP A 54 -1.25 15.43 -31.63
N LYS A 55 -1.69 16.00 -32.75
CA LYS A 55 -2.28 15.22 -33.84
C LYS A 55 -1.25 14.29 -34.50
N TYR A 56 0.02 14.70 -34.53
CA TYR A 56 1.08 13.98 -35.21
C TYR A 56 1.98 13.24 -34.20
N PRO A 57 2.15 11.92 -34.33
CA PRO A 57 2.99 11.14 -33.43
C PRO A 57 4.43 11.62 -33.30
N GLU A 58 5.01 12.23 -34.34
CA GLU A 58 6.37 12.80 -34.24
C GLU A 58 6.52 13.90 -33.18
N ASN A 59 5.43 14.60 -32.83
CA ASN A 59 5.44 15.70 -31.86
C ASN A 59 5.11 15.26 -30.44
N TRP A 60 4.84 13.96 -30.23
CA TRP A 60 4.53 13.45 -28.90
C TRP A 60 5.75 13.50 -28.00
N LEU A 61 5.50 13.62 -26.69
CA LEU A 61 6.52 13.67 -25.65
C LEU A 61 7.04 12.25 -25.33
N TRP A 62 7.59 11.56 -26.33
CA TRP A 62 8.05 10.17 -26.24
C TRP A 62 9.04 9.95 -25.11
N THR A 63 10.01 10.85 -24.97
CA THR A 63 11.05 10.76 -23.94
C THR A 63 10.44 10.80 -22.53
N ASP A 64 9.44 11.67 -22.30
CA ASP A 64 8.80 11.79 -20.99
C ASP A 64 7.93 10.56 -20.68
N LEU A 65 7.22 10.06 -21.70
CA LEU A 65 6.42 8.85 -21.60
C LEU A 65 7.27 7.61 -21.29
N GLU A 66 8.39 7.44 -21.99
CA GLU A 66 9.35 6.35 -21.74
C GLU A 66 10.00 6.46 -20.38
N ASN A 67 10.40 7.67 -19.96
CA ASN A 67 10.97 7.90 -18.64
C ASN A 67 9.96 7.60 -17.53
N TRP A 68 8.70 7.99 -17.70
CA TRP A 68 7.64 7.67 -16.76
C TRP A 68 7.44 6.15 -16.66
N LEU A 69 7.26 5.47 -17.79
CA LEU A 69 7.00 4.03 -17.83
C LEU A 69 8.17 3.22 -17.27
N SER A 70 9.40 3.60 -17.61
CA SER A 70 10.62 2.94 -17.14
C SER A 70 10.87 3.16 -15.66
N ARG A 71 10.57 4.34 -15.11
CA ARG A 71 10.63 4.56 -13.66
C ARG A 71 9.62 3.70 -12.93
N LEU A 72 8.37 3.68 -13.42
CA LEU A 72 7.28 2.93 -12.79
C LEU A 72 7.53 1.42 -12.83
N THR A 73 7.79 0.86 -14.02
CA THR A 73 7.87 -0.59 -14.22
C THR A 73 9.27 -1.16 -14.07
N ARG A 74 10.29 -0.30 -13.99
CA ARG A 74 11.73 -0.66 -14.12
C ARG A 74 12.07 -1.26 -15.50
N GLN A 75 11.28 -0.98 -16.54
CA GLN A 75 11.48 -1.52 -17.89
C GLN A 75 11.20 -0.51 -19.00
N ASN A 76 11.95 -0.62 -20.09
CA ASN A 76 11.75 0.24 -21.25
C ASN A 76 10.56 -0.21 -22.09
N LEU A 77 9.88 0.75 -22.71
CA LEU A 77 8.89 0.49 -23.73
C LEU A 77 9.59 -0.09 -24.97
N GLN A 78 9.07 -1.22 -25.47
CA GLN A 78 9.56 -1.83 -26.69
C GLN A 78 8.65 -1.39 -27.84
N LEU A 79 9.01 -0.28 -28.51
CA LEU A 79 8.29 0.23 -29.67
C LEU A 79 9.30 0.80 -30.67
N SER A 80 9.35 0.22 -31.87
CA SER A 80 10.27 0.63 -32.95
C SER A 80 9.98 2.05 -33.45
N ARG A 81 10.92 2.64 -34.19
CA ARG A 81 10.71 3.98 -34.78
C ARG A 81 9.61 3.96 -35.84
N GLU A 82 9.49 2.85 -36.56
CA GLU A 82 8.49 2.64 -37.60
C GLU A 82 7.09 2.57 -37.00
N GLU A 83 6.92 1.77 -35.94
CA GLU A 83 5.63 1.67 -35.22
C GLU A 83 5.19 3.03 -34.66
N ARG A 84 6.12 3.88 -34.21
CA ARG A 84 5.79 5.20 -33.66
C ARG A 84 5.23 6.19 -34.66
N LYS A 85 5.54 6.06 -35.96
CA LYS A 85 5.14 7.07 -36.96
C LYS A 85 3.65 7.10 -37.23
N ASP A 86 3.02 5.92 -37.23
CA ASP A 86 1.63 5.74 -37.66
C ASP A 86 0.71 5.23 -36.53
N ILE A 87 1.19 5.26 -35.27
CA ILE A 87 0.40 4.79 -34.12
C ILE A 87 -0.64 5.84 -33.69
N SER A 88 -1.86 5.38 -33.43
CA SER A 88 -2.93 6.21 -32.87
C SER A 88 -2.84 6.27 -31.34
N GLN A 89 -3.52 7.24 -30.71
CA GLN A 89 -3.54 7.35 -29.24
C GLN A 89 -4.20 6.12 -28.60
N GLU A 90 -5.26 5.60 -29.21
CA GLU A 90 -5.94 4.39 -28.75
C GLU A 90 -4.99 3.19 -28.81
N LYS A 91 -4.25 3.03 -29.92
CA LYS A 91 -3.31 1.94 -30.04
C LYS A 91 -2.13 2.08 -29.08
N LEU A 92 -1.64 3.30 -28.87
CA LEU A 92 -0.58 3.55 -27.88
C LEU A 92 -1.07 3.23 -26.46
N SER A 93 -2.31 3.58 -26.12
CA SER A 93 -2.92 3.26 -24.81
C SER A 93 -2.99 1.75 -24.59
N GLU A 94 -3.40 0.98 -25.61
CA GLU A 94 -3.40 -0.48 -25.55
C GLU A 94 -1.98 -1.05 -25.35
N VAL A 95 -0.99 -0.51 -26.07
CA VAL A 95 0.42 -0.92 -25.95
C VAL A 95 0.95 -0.66 -24.53
N ILE A 96 0.68 0.52 -23.97
CA ILE A 96 1.11 0.86 -22.60
C ILE A 96 0.37 0.01 -21.58
N TYR A 97 -0.94 -0.16 -21.73
CA TYR A 97 -1.71 -1.01 -20.84
C TYR A 97 -1.16 -2.44 -20.81
N ASN A 98 -0.90 -3.04 -21.98
CA ASN A 98 -0.32 -4.38 -22.07
C ASN A 98 1.08 -4.45 -21.42
N HIS A 99 1.89 -3.40 -21.55
CA HIS A 99 3.19 -3.31 -20.89
C HIS A 99 3.05 -3.27 -19.36
N LEU A 100 2.12 -2.45 -18.84
CA LEU A 100 1.81 -2.37 -17.42
C LEU A 100 1.29 -3.70 -16.87
N VAL A 101 0.37 -4.36 -17.59
CA VAL A 101 -0.15 -5.69 -17.22
C VAL A 101 0.97 -6.73 -17.18
N ALA A 102 1.87 -6.73 -18.17
CA ALA A 102 3.01 -7.65 -18.17
C ALA A 102 3.99 -7.38 -17.02
N ALA A 103 4.22 -6.11 -16.66
CA ALA A 103 5.01 -5.75 -15.48
C ALA A 103 4.33 -6.19 -14.18
N TYR A 104 3.01 -6.04 -14.09
CA TYR A 104 2.19 -6.45 -12.96
C TYR A 104 2.20 -7.98 -12.77
N GLN A 105 2.05 -8.76 -13.84
CA GLN A 105 2.12 -10.23 -13.79
C GLN A 105 3.50 -10.72 -13.33
N ARG A 106 4.59 -10.10 -13.79
CA ARG A 106 5.95 -10.43 -13.31
C ARG A 106 6.13 -10.13 -11.83
N ARG A 107 5.51 -9.06 -11.35
CA ARG A 107 5.47 -8.72 -9.92
C ARG A 107 4.76 -9.81 -9.11
N GLU A 108 3.63 -10.32 -9.61
CA GLU A 108 2.91 -11.45 -9.02
C GLU A 108 3.79 -12.71 -9.00
N GLU A 109 4.44 -13.04 -10.11
CA GLU A 109 5.34 -14.21 -10.22
C GLU A 109 6.52 -14.12 -9.24
N GLN A 110 7.12 -12.94 -9.08
CA GLN A 110 8.26 -12.71 -8.19
C GLN A 110 7.90 -12.87 -6.70
N LEU A 111 6.71 -12.42 -6.29
CA LEU A 111 6.27 -12.45 -4.90
C LEU A 111 5.46 -13.71 -4.56
N GLY A 112 4.91 -14.37 -5.57
CA GLY A 112 3.95 -15.46 -5.46
C GLY A 112 2.53 -14.94 -5.24
N LYS A 113 1.58 -15.56 -5.96
CA LYS A 113 0.16 -15.20 -6.01
C LYS A 113 -0.48 -14.89 -4.65
N GLU A 114 -0.33 -15.78 -3.68
CA GLU A 114 -0.92 -15.63 -2.33
C GLU A 114 -0.39 -14.43 -1.54
N ILE A 115 0.88 -14.09 -1.68
CA ILE A 115 1.48 -12.93 -1.02
C ILE A 115 1.10 -11.66 -1.78
N PHE A 116 1.12 -11.72 -3.11
CA PHE A 116 0.79 -10.60 -3.96
C PHE A 116 -0.66 -10.16 -3.77
N HIS A 117 -1.65 -11.05 -3.84
CA HIS A 117 -3.06 -10.67 -3.60
C HIS A 117 -3.30 -10.06 -2.21
N ARG A 118 -2.62 -10.57 -1.17
CA ARG A 118 -2.70 -9.96 0.17
C ARG A 118 -2.10 -8.56 0.21
N LEU A 119 -0.96 -8.38 -0.47
CA LEU A 119 -0.29 -7.10 -0.61
C LEU A 119 -1.18 -6.08 -1.35
N GLU A 120 -1.82 -6.47 -2.44
CA GLU A 120 -2.71 -5.60 -3.22
C GLU A 120 -3.89 -5.10 -2.42
N ARG A 121 -4.59 -6.02 -1.74
CA ARG A 121 -5.69 -5.65 -0.84
C ARG A 121 -5.22 -4.70 0.25
N PHE A 122 -4.06 -4.98 0.84
CA PHE A 122 -3.48 -4.13 1.87
C PHE A 122 -3.15 -2.72 1.35
N ILE A 123 -2.47 -2.62 0.20
CA ILE A 123 -2.13 -1.34 -0.43
C ILE A 123 -3.40 -0.57 -0.76
N LEU A 124 -4.33 -1.17 -1.50
CA LEU A 124 -5.54 -0.49 -1.95
C LEU A 124 -6.37 0.01 -0.76
N LEU A 125 -6.55 -0.82 0.27
CA LEU A 125 -7.25 -0.43 1.50
C LEU A 125 -6.55 0.76 2.19
N GLN A 126 -5.22 0.72 2.29
CA GLN A 126 -4.45 1.80 2.90
C GLN A 126 -4.57 3.11 2.09
N MET A 127 -4.52 3.04 0.76
CA MET A 127 -4.65 4.20 -0.11
C MET A 127 -6.04 4.82 -0.02
N ILE A 128 -7.10 4.00 0.02
CA ILE A 128 -8.48 4.45 0.24
C ILE A 128 -8.61 5.15 1.59
N ASP A 129 -8.16 4.51 2.68
CA ASP A 129 -8.30 5.05 4.03
C ASP A 129 -7.54 6.38 4.19
N HIS A 130 -6.35 6.51 3.57
CA HIS A 130 -5.57 7.75 3.58
C HIS A 130 -6.26 8.87 2.78
N ALA A 131 -6.61 8.60 1.52
CA ALA A 131 -7.21 9.60 0.64
C ALA A 131 -8.59 10.06 1.13
N TRP A 132 -9.38 9.15 1.71
CA TRP A 132 -10.69 9.49 2.27
C TRP A 132 -10.58 10.45 3.46
N LYS A 133 -9.59 10.25 4.33
CA LYS A 133 -9.35 11.16 5.46
C LYS A 133 -9.01 12.58 4.98
N ASP A 134 -8.17 12.68 3.95
CA ASP A 134 -7.79 13.97 3.37
C ASP A 134 -8.98 14.63 2.65
N HIS A 135 -9.78 13.84 1.93
CA HIS A 135 -11.00 14.32 1.29
C HIS A 135 -12.04 14.85 2.30
N LEU A 136 -12.22 14.19 3.45
CA LEU A 136 -13.08 14.71 4.52
C LEU A 136 -12.63 16.08 5.01
N TYR A 137 -11.32 16.31 5.08
CA TYR A 137 -10.77 17.63 5.41
C TYR A 137 -11.03 18.64 4.28
N GLU A 138 -10.82 18.28 3.02
CA GLU A 138 -11.11 19.12 1.85
C GLU A 138 -12.59 19.53 1.80
N LEU A 139 -13.53 18.61 2.07
CA LEU A 139 -14.96 18.89 2.14
C LEU A 139 -15.34 19.85 3.29
N ASP A 140 -14.68 19.72 4.45
CA ASP A 140 -14.89 20.63 5.58
C ASP A 140 -14.43 22.06 5.24
N GLN A 141 -13.28 22.20 4.58
CA GLN A 141 -12.78 23.49 4.10
C GLN A 141 -13.70 24.09 3.01
N LEU A 142 -14.14 23.26 2.06
CA LEU A 142 -15.07 23.69 1.01
C LEU A 142 -16.38 24.21 1.62
N ARG A 143 -16.95 23.49 2.60
CA ARG A 143 -18.18 23.88 3.29
C ARG A 143 -18.04 25.22 4.02
N LYS A 144 -16.88 25.50 4.64
CA LYS A 144 -16.59 26.78 5.29
C LYS A 144 -16.44 27.93 4.28
N GLY A 145 -15.83 27.66 3.11
CA GLY A 145 -15.55 28.66 2.08
C GLY A 145 -16.72 28.97 1.13
N ILE A 146 -17.69 28.07 0.98
CA ILE A 146 -18.76 28.22 -0.02
C ILE A 146 -19.66 29.45 0.21
N GLY A 147 -19.78 29.89 1.46
CA GLY A 147 -20.56 31.08 1.82
C GLY A 147 -20.02 32.37 1.18
N LEU A 148 -18.72 32.45 0.92
CA LEU A 148 -18.11 33.60 0.24
C LEU A 148 -18.39 33.61 -1.27
N ARG A 149 -18.71 32.46 -1.87
CA ARG A 149 -19.07 32.33 -3.31
C ARG A 149 -20.54 32.70 -3.59
N ALA A 150 -21.39 32.75 -2.56
CA ALA A 150 -22.80 33.16 -2.65
C ALA A 150 -22.99 34.61 -3.15
N TYR A 151 -21.95 35.44 -3.09
CA TYR A 151 -21.96 36.81 -3.63
C TYR A 151 -22.05 36.87 -5.16
N GLY A 152 -21.79 35.77 -5.87
CA GLY A 152 -21.81 35.69 -7.33
C GLY A 152 -23.16 35.36 -7.98
N GLN A 153 -24.30 35.51 -7.27
CA GLN A 153 -25.66 35.17 -7.74
C GLN A 153 -25.89 33.70 -8.11
N LYS A 154 -24.94 32.81 -7.82
CA LYS A 154 -25.08 31.36 -8.02
C LYS A 154 -25.57 30.68 -6.75
N ASP A 155 -26.32 29.57 -6.90
CA ASP A 155 -26.79 28.77 -5.77
C ASP A 155 -25.60 28.09 -5.05
N PRO A 156 -25.33 28.42 -3.78
CA PRO A 156 -24.22 27.85 -3.01
C PRO A 156 -24.30 26.33 -2.87
N LEU A 157 -25.51 25.74 -2.86
CA LEU A 157 -25.66 24.29 -2.77
C LEU A 157 -25.21 23.60 -4.07
N GLN A 158 -25.59 24.16 -5.22
CA GLN A 158 -25.22 23.61 -6.51
C GLN A 158 -23.70 23.70 -6.73
N GLU A 159 -23.10 24.84 -6.39
CA GLU A 159 -21.64 25.02 -6.46
C GLU A 159 -20.89 24.08 -5.51
N TYR A 160 -21.42 23.86 -4.30
CA TYR A 160 -20.87 22.87 -3.38
C TYR A 160 -20.94 21.45 -3.96
N GLN A 161 -22.07 21.06 -4.55
CA GLN A 161 -22.23 19.74 -5.16
C GLN A 161 -21.22 19.50 -6.28
N GLN A 162 -21.06 20.49 -7.17
CA GLN A 162 -20.11 20.40 -8.29
C GLN A 162 -18.66 20.33 -7.81
N GLU A 163 -18.25 21.22 -6.91
CA GLU A 163 -16.87 21.20 -6.39
C GLU A 163 -16.61 19.96 -5.53
N SER A 164 -17.57 19.54 -4.70
CA SER A 164 -17.46 18.32 -3.90
C SER A 164 -17.30 17.08 -4.76
N PHE A 165 -18.00 17.00 -5.90
CA PHE A 165 -17.82 15.92 -6.86
C PHE A 165 -16.44 15.97 -7.52
N ARG A 166 -15.97 17.15 -7.93
CA ARG A 166 -14.61 17.32 -8.49
C ARG A 166 -13.51 16.90 -7.51
N LEU A 167 -13.64 17.27 -6.23
CA LEU A 167 -12.71 16.83 -5.17
C LEU A 167 -12.75 15.32 -4.98
N PHE A 168 -13.94 14.72 -5.09
CA PHE A 168 -14.12 13.28 -5.00
C PHE A 168 -13.46 12.55 -6.17
N GLU A 169 -13.60 13.03 -7.41
CA GLU A 169 -12.88 12.50 -8.58
C GLU A 169 -11.36 12.56 -8.37
N GLN A 170 -10.85 13.71 -7.91
CA GLN A 170 -9.42 13.87 -7.59
C GLN A 170 -8.94 12.93 -6.47
N MET A 171 -9.80 12.65 -5.48
CA MET A 171 -9.50 11.65 -4.46
C MET A 171 -9.39 10.26 -5.09
N MET A 172 -10.31 9.87 -5.97
CA MET A 172 -10.26 8.57 -6.66
C MET A 172 -9.02 8.45 -7.56
N ASP A 173 -8.63 9.52 -8.25
CA ASP A 173 -7.39 9.57 -9.04
C ASP A 173 -6.16 9.38 -8.15
N ARG A 174 -6.08 10.09 -7.01
CA ARG A 174 -4.99 9.90 -6.04
C ARG A 174 -4.90 8.47 -5.53
N ILE A 175 -6.04 7.83 -5.26
CA ILE A 175 -6.09 6.41 -4.84
C ILE A 175 -5.50 5.54 -5.94
N ARG A 176 -5.94 5.71 -7.19
CA ARG A 176 -5.44 4.94 -8.35
C ARG A 176 -3.94 5.13 -8.54
N GLU A 177 -3.47 6.37 -8.64
CA GLU A 177 -2.06 6.68 -8.86
C GLU A 177 -1.17 6.14 -7.74
N SER A 178 -1.56 6.35 -6.48
CA SER A 178 -0.81 5.85 -5.33
C SER A 178 -0.80 4.32 -5.28
N THR A 179 -1.93 3.68 -5.58
CA THR A 179 -2.02 2.21 -5.59
C THR A 179 -1.07 1.62 -6.62
N ILE A 180 -1.09 2.14 -7.85
CA ILE A 180 -0.21 1.69 -8.93
C ILE A 180 1.26 1.91 -8.57
N ASP A 181 1.60 3.11 -8.09
CA ASP A 181 2.97 3.43 -7.69
C ASP A 181 3.48 2.48 -6.60
N TYR A 182 2.69 2.25 -5.56
CA TYR A 182 3.06 1.34 -4.48
C TYR A 182 3.16 -0.12 -4.94
N ILE A 183 2.23 -0.62 -5.77
CA ILE A 183 2.28 -2.00 -6.29
C ILE A 183 3.60 -2.25 -7.03
N PHE A 184 4.03 -1.28 -7.85
CA PHE A 184 5.24 -1.43 -8.66
C PHE A 184 6.55 -1.18 -7.88
N HIS A 185 6.53 -0.40 -6.79
CA HIS A 185 7.74 -0.03 -6.06
C HIS A 185 7.92 -0.69 -4.69
N VAL A 186 6.87 -1.24 -4.07
CA VAL A 186 6.97 -1.83 -2.73
C VAL A 186 7.98 -2.98 -2.70
N GLU A 187 8.95 -2.93 -1.80
CA GLU A 187 9.89 -4.04 -1.62
C GLU A 187 9.47 -4.79 -0.36
N ILE A 188 9.17 -6.09 -0.49
CA ILE A 188 8.93 -6.94 0.68
C ILE A 188 10.30 -7.38 1.17
N PRO A 189 10.74 -6.99 2.38
CA PRO A 189 11.97 -7.51 2.95
C PRO A 189 11.80 -9.03 3.02
N GLN A 190 12.69 -9.78 2.37
CA GLN A 190 12.71 -11.22 2.55
C GLN A 190 12.90 -11.47 4.05
N MET A 191 11.87 -11.99 4.72
CA MET A 191 12.06 -12.57 6.04
C MET A 191 13.12 -13.63 5.84
N ALA A 192 14.33 -13.38 6.36
CA ALA A 192 15.44 -14.29 6.29
C ALA A 192 14.90 -15.67 6.69
N ARG A 193 14.88 -16.60 5.74
CA ARG A 193 14.63 -18.01 6.05
C ARG A 193 15.60 -18.34 7.17
N ALA A 194 15.07 -18.56 8.38
CA ALA A 194 15.89 -18.99 9.49
C ALA A 194 16.71 -20.18 8.98
N PRO A 195 18.04 -20.20 9.14
CA PRO A 195 18.84 -21.29 8.63
C PRO A 195 18.26 -22.57 9.20
N VAL A 196 17.86 -23.48 8.32
CA VAL A 196 17.51 -24.85 8.72
C VAL A 196 18.79 -25.40 9.31
N ILE A 197 18.89 -25.40 10.64
CA ILE A 197 20.02 -26.03 11.32
C ILE A 197 19.90 -27.50 10.95
N ALA A 198 20.76 -27.95 10.02
CA ALA A 198 20.95 -29.35 9.75
C ALA A 198 21.31 -30.00 11.08
N VAL A 199 20.40 -30.82 11.60
CA VAL A 199 20.65 -31.60 12.81
C VAL A 199 21.71 -32.61 12.42
N ALA A 200 22.97 -32.29 12.72
CA ALA A 200 24.07 -33.22 12.57
C ALA A 200 23.80 -34.42 13.50
N GLU A 201 23.53 -35.57 12.91
CA GLU A 201 23.53 -36.86 13.60
C GLU A 201 24.86 -37.02 14.34
N LYS A 202 24.79 -37.12 15.68
CA LYS A 202 25.96 -37.43 16.48
C LYS A 202 26.30 -38.90 16.29
N PRO A 203 27.56 -39.26 15.97
CA PRO A 203 27.97 -40.65 15.91
C PRO A 203 28.03 -41.25 17.33
N SER A 204 27.56 -42.48 17.43
CA SER A 204 27.49 -43.31 18.64
C SER A 204 28.87 -43.48 19.30
N LEU A 205 28.92 -43.28 20.62
CA LEU A 205 30.09 -43.50 21.47
C LEU A 205 30.22 -44.98 21.84
N ASP A 206 31.37 -45.58 21.52
CA ASP A 206 31.76 -46.92 21.98
C ASP A 206 32.83 -46.83 23.08
N SER A 207 32.49 -47.43 24.22
CA SER A 207 33.32 -48.14 25.22
C SER A 207 34.62 -47.55 25.85
N ASN A 208 34.53 -47.42 27.20
CA ASN A 208 35.46 -47.96 28.24
C ASN A 208 36.66 -47.14 28.82
N PRO A 209 37.11 -47.39 30.09
CA PRO A 209 36.96 -46.39 31.18
C PRO A 209 38.13 -46.22 32.21
N VAL A 210 38.00 -45.18 33.09
CA VAL A 210 38.63 -44.88 34.43
C VAL A 210 40.18 -44.84 34.62
N PRO A 211 40.76 -44.31 35.75
CA PRO A 211 40.33 -43.29 36.74
C PRO A 211 41.43 -42.25 37.14
N ALA A 212 41.02 -41.22 37.93
CA ALA A 212 41.69 -40.70 39.14
C ALA A 212 42.20 -39.22 39.18
N THR A 213 41.81 -38.59 40.31
CA THR A 213 42.51 -37.59 41.16
C THR A 213 42.37 -36.07 40.94
N LYS A 214 41.75 -35.46 41.97
CA LYS A 214 42.07 -34.22 42.74
C LYS A 214 42.14 -32.85 42.02
N ALA A 215 41.28 -31.93 42.49
CA ALA A 215 41.16 -30.50 42.18
C ALA A 215 42.13 -29.61 43.01
N PRO A 216 42.07 -28.24 42.96
CA PRO A 216 41.79 -27.22 41.91
C PRO A 216 43.05 -26.29 41.72
N PRO A 217 43.11 -25.06 41.11
CA PRO A 217 42.08 -24.12 40.61
C PRO A 217 42.34 -23.39 39.26
N ALA A 218 41.33 -22.75 38.67
CA ALA A 218 41.34 -21.37 38.12
C ALA A 218 40.07 -21.05 37.29
N LYS A 219 39.51 -19.84 37.53
CA LYS A 219 38.37 -19.15 36.86
C LYS A 219 38.70 -18.78 35.39
N PRO A 220 37.75 -18.35 34.51
CA PRO A 220 36.52 -17.59 34.81
C PRO A 220 35.24 -17.86 33.97
N LYS A 221 34.10 -17.44 34.56
CA LYS A 221 32.88 -16.82 33.98
C LYS A 221 32.47 -17.28 32.56
N SER A 222 31.31 -17.92 32.37
CA SER A 222 29.97 -17.29 32.35
C SER A 222 28.87 -18.37 32.30
N PRO A 223 27.63 -18.10 32.73
CA PRO A 223 26.59 -19.12 32.81
C PRO A 223 25.92 -19.38 31.46
N ASP A 224 25.78 -20.66 31.20
CA ASP A 224 24.88 -21.31 30.26
C ASP A 224 23.40 -21.20 30.73
N SER A 225 22.52 -21.53 29.80
CA SER A 225 21.20 -22.14 29.96
C SER A 225 19.95 -21.26 29.98
N SER A 226 19.38 -21.18 28.77
CA SER A 226 17.97 -21.32 28.32
C SER A 226 17.02 -22.08 29.29
N PRO A 227 15.66 -22.17 29.11
CA PRO A 227 14.89 -22.09 27.85
C PRO A 227 13.42 -21.56 27.97
N ALA A 228 12.68 -21.66 26.85
CA ALA A 228 11.23 -21.94 26.72
C ALA A 228 10.39 -20.87 25.96
N PRO A 229 9.40 -21.32 25.15
CA PRO A 229 8.69 -20.49 24.18
C PRO A 229 7.60 -19.66 24.88
N VAL A 230 7.56 -18.36 24.58
CA VAL A 230 6.57 -17.47 25.20
C VAL A 230 5.30 -17.49 24.35
N SER A 231 4.33 -18.29 24.79
CA SER A 231 2.91 -18.01 24.56
C SER A 231 2.66 -16.55 24.95
N VAL A 232 2.03 -15.76 24.08
CA VAL A 232 1.70 -14.35 24.37
C VAL A 232 0.73 -14.30 25.55
N ARG A 233 1.27 -14.21 26.77
CA ARG A 233 0.51 -13.93 27.98
C ARG A 233 0.10 -12.46 27.93
N LYS A 234 -1.20 -12.20 28.04
CA LYS A 234 -1.72 -10.85 28.35
C LYS A 234 -1.05 -10.38 29.65
N VAL A 235 -0.13 -9.42 29.55
CA VAL A 235 0.56 -8.85 30.73
C VAL A 235 -0.46 -8.07 31.55
N GLY A 236 -0.68 -8.50 32.80
CA GLY A 236 -1.59 -7.85 33.71
C GLY A 236 -1.08 -6.48 34.15
N ARG A 237 -2.01 -5.56 34.45
CA ARG A 237 -1.70 -4.16 34.79
C ARG A 237 -0.69 -3.99 35.94
N ASN A 238 -0.60 -4.96 36.86
CA ASN A 238 0.32 -4.94 38.01
C ASN A 238 1.58 -5.82 37.85
N ASP A 239 1.71 -6.55 36.74
CA ASP A 239 2.80 -7.49 36.50
C ASP A 239 4.13 -6.77 36.20
N PRO A 240 5.28 -7.46 36.34
CA PRO A 240 6.57 -6.92 35.92
C PRO A 240 6.54 -6.51 34.44
N CYS A 241 7.05 -5.31 34.15
CA CYS A 241 6.99 -4.77 32.79
C CYS A 241 7.95 -5.54 31.86
N PRO A 242 7.49 -6.03 30.69
CA PRO A 242 8.28 -6.88 29.80
C PRO A 242 9.43 -6.14 29.09
N CYS A 243 9.49 -4.80 29.17
CA CYS A 243 10.61 -4.00 28.65
C CYS A 243 11.88 -4.08 29.51
N GLY A 244 11.89 -4.87 30.60
CA GLY A 244 13.06 -5.06 31.46
C GLY A 244 13.36 -3.91 32.43
N SER A 245 12.45 -2.94 32.58
CA SER A 245 12.67 -1.76 33.42
C SER A 245 12.64 -2.00 34.94
N GLY A 246 12.32 -3.23 35.38
CA GLY A 246 12.15 -3.59 36.80
C GLY A 246 10.92 -2.98 37.48
N LYS A 247 10.09 -2.23 36.76
CA LYS A 247 8.87 -1.57 37.28
C LYS A 247 7.62 -2.38 36.94
N LYS A 248 6.52 -2.18 37.69
CA LYS A 248 5.18 -2.74 37.36
C LYS A 248 4.64 -2.12 36.06
N TYR A 249 3.95 -2.89 35.22
CA TYR A 249 3.49 -2.51 33.87
C TYR A 249 2.73 -1.17 33.82
N LYS A 250 1.75 -0.95 34.71
CA LYS A 250 1.02 0.34 34.83
C LYS A 250 1.86 1.56 35.19
N LYS A 251 3.08 1.37 35.69
CA LYS A 251 4.02 2.45 36.04
C LYS A 251 5.13 2.60 34.98
N CYS A 252 5.07 1.85 33.88
CA CYS A 252 6.04 1.86 32.78
C CYS A 252 5.30 1.86 31.42
N CYS A 253 5.43 0.81 30.60
CA CYS A 253 4.85 0.77 29.24
C CYS A 253 3.31 0.88 29.22
N GLY A 254 2.63 0.49 30.29
CA GLY A 254 1.18 0.62 30.44
C GLY A 254 0.72 1.85 31.22
N LYS A 255 1.55 2.90 31.34
CA LYS A 255 1.21 4.12 32.10
C LYS A 255 0.25 5.05 31.34
N ASN A 256 0.24 4.98 30.00
CA ASN A 256 -0.57 5.81 29.10
C ASN A 256 -1.43 4.98 28.12
N LEU A 257 -1.60 3.69 28.41
CA LEU A 257 -2.58 2.79 27.77
C LEU A 257 -3.79 2.66 28.70
#